data_AF-A0AA41U9B2-F1
#
_entry.id   AF-A0AA41U9B2-F1
#
_cell.length_a   1.000
_cell.length_b   1.000
_cell.length_c   1.000
_cell.angle_alpha   90.00
_cell.angle_beta   90.00
_cell.angle_gamma   90.00
#
_symmetry.space_group_name_H-M   'P 1'
#
loop_
_entity.id
_entity.type
_entity.pdbx_description
1 polymer ?
#
loop_
_entity_poly.entity_id
_entity_poly.type
_entity_poly.pdbx_seq_one_letter_code
_entity_poly.pdbx_strand_id
1 'polypeptide(L)'
;WLRRDYGLGITIIPPLWHRHAELRWELSALHTAWLAAYDPEAHAGSPITWHRELAEAKHRLHEWVSQSGTSLTEDRPTPVTLWPGEAGFGAEQTWKDAANPTPITDRNADFQAWMADDVARRRAVEARASADLRAPMLGRHMLHRDAGRAE
;
A
#
# COMPACT_ATOMS: atom_id res chain seq x y z
N TRP A 1 -4.78 -7.28 -16.76
CA TRP A 1 -4.24 -8.29 -17.68
C TRP A 1 -4.00 -9.56 -16.87
N LEU A 2 -3.10 -9.56 -15.89
CA LEU A 2 -2.68 -10.72 -15.08
C LEU A 2 -3.82 -11.63 -14.61
N ARG A 3 -4.82 -11.11 -13.88
CA ARG A 3 -5.98 -11.89 -13.42
C ARG A 3 -6.72 -12.57 -14.58
N ARG A 4 -6.97 -11.84 -15.67
CA ARG A 4 -7.77 -12.32 -16.81
C ARG A 4 -6.98 -13.34 -17.63
N ASP A 5 -5.72 -13.03 -17.93
CA ASP A 5 -4.92 -13.81 -18.86
C ASP A 5 -4.41 -15.12 -18.23
N TYR A 6 -4.19 -15.13 -16.90
CA TYR A 6 -3.79 -16.32 -16.15
C TYR A 6 -4.95 -17.00 -15.40
N GLY A 7 -6.20 -16.52 -15.57
CA GLY A 7 -7.38 -17.09 -14.91
C GLY A 7 -7.29 -17.08 -13.38
N LEU A 8 -6.69 -16.05 -12.78
CA LEU A 8 -6.47 -16.00 -11.33
C LEU A 8 -7.80 -15.77 -10.58
N GLY A 9 -8.05 -16.66 -9.63
CA GLY A 9 -9.22 -16.63 -8.76
C GLY A 9 -9.09 -15.65 -7.60
N ILE A 10 -10.15 -15.59 -6.82
CA ILE A 10 -10.28 -14.71 -5.66
C ILE A 10 -9.22 -14.97 -4.58
N THR A 11 -8.79 -16.21 -4.43
CA THR A 11 -7.78 -16.64 -3.47
C THR A 11 -6.38 -16.09 -3.79
N ILE A 12 -6.18 -15.50 -4.97
CA ILE A 12 -4.91 -14.91 -5.39
C ILE A 12 -5.03 -13.39 -5.57
N ILE A 13 -6.12 -12.93 -6.19
CA ILE A 13 -6.39 -11.50 -6.40
C ILE A 13 -7.84 -11.21 -6.02
N PRO A 14 -8.10 -10.73 -4.79
CA PRO A 14 -9.45 -10.46 -4.30
C PRO A 14 -10.04 -9.18 -4.92
N PRO A 15 -11.37 -8.95 -4.82
CA PRO A 15 -12.00 -7.79 -5.44
C PRO A 15 -11.47 -6.44 -4.96
N LEU A 16 -11.13 -6.30 -3.67
CA LEU A 16 -10.58 -5.08 -3.07
C LEU A 16 -9.07 -5.16 -2.80
N TRP A 17 -8.32 -5.86 -3.67
CA TRP A 17 -6.84 -5.98 -3.56
C TRP A 17 -6.13 -4.63 -3.35
N HIS A 18 -6.69 -3.53 -3.86
CA HIS A 18 -6.12 -2.19 -3.74
C HIS A 18 -6.19 -1.62 -2.32
N ARG A 19 -6.95 -2.22 -1.40
CA ARG A 19 -6.97 -1.80 0.01
C ARG A 19 -5.80 -2.39 0.81
N HIS A 20 -5.26 -3.52 0.38
CA HIS A 20 -4.17 -4.25 1.03
C HIS A 20 -2.80 -3.80 0.51
N ALA A 21 -1.93 -3.32 1.41
CA ALA A 21 -0.63 -2.79 1.01
C ALA A 21 0.30 -3.88 0.44
N GLU A 22 0.34 -5.03 1.10
CA GLU A 22 1.07 -6.22 0.72
C GLU A 22 0.69 -6.71 -0.68
N LEU A 23 -0.60 -6.73 -1.02
CA LEU A 23 -1.06 -7.08 -2.37
C LEU A 23 -0.66 -6.01 -3.39
N ARG A 24 -0.81 -4.72 -3.06
CA ARG A 24 -0.37 -3.63 -3.95
C ARG A 24 1.12 -3.71 -4.26
N TRP A 25 1.95 -3.97 -3.26
CA TRP A 25 3.41 -4.05 -3.43
C TRP A 25 3.80 -5.21 -4.34
N GLU A 26 3.29 -6.40 -4.07
CA GLU A 26 3.60 -7.58 -4.89
C GLU A 26 3.09 -7.43 -6.32
N LEU A 27 1.85 -6.95 -6.50
CA LEU A 27 1.28 -6.74 -7.84
C LEU A 27 2.05 -5.66 -8.63
N SER A 28 2.55 -4.63 -7.95
CA SER A 28 3.39 -3.60 -8.59
C SER A 28 4.77 -4.14 -8.98
N ALA A 29 5.37 -4.96 -8.11
CA ALA A 29 6.63 -5.65 -8.39
C ALA A 29 6.48 -6.60 -9.58
N LEU A 30 5.42 -7.41 -9.60
CA LEU A 30 5.09 -8.30 -10.71
C LEU A 30 4.89 -7.53 -12.02
N HIS A 31 4.19 -6.39 -11.99
CA HIS A 31 4.02 -5.59 -13.19
C HIS A 31 5.35 -5.08 -13.74
N THR A 32 6.23 -4.60 -12.87
CA THR A 32 7.56 -4.11 -13.25
C THR A 32 8.46 -5.23 -13.78
N ALA A 33 8.45 -6.39 -13.12
CA ALA A 33 9.20 -7.57 -13.56
C ALA A 33 8.71 -8.09 -14.91
N TRP A 34 7.39 -8.05 -15.17
CA TRP A 34 6.84 -8.39 -16.47
C TRP A 34 7.31 -7.42 -17.56
N LEU A 35 7.28 -6.10 -17.30
CA LEU A 35 7.78 -5.10 -18.25
C LEU A 35 9.26 -5.33 -18.59
N ALA A 36 10.09 -5.57 -17.57
CA ALA A 36 11.52 -5.86 -17.78
C ALA A 36 11.76 -7.18 -18.52
N ALA A 37 10.94 -8.21 -18.28
CA ALA A 37 11.12 -9.52 -18.88
C ALA A 37 10.78 -9.56 -20.38
N TYR A 38 9.89 -8.67 -20.82
CA TYR A 38 9.45 -8.55 -22.22
C TYR A 38 9.98 -7.29 -22.92
N ASP A 39 10.97 -6.61 -22.30
CA ASP A 39 11.68 -5.53 -22.96
C ASP A 39 12.45 -6.05 -24.19
N PRO A 40 12.50 -5.32 -25.32
CA PRO A 40 13.22 -5.76 -26.52
C PRO A 40 14.71 -6.07 -26.30
N GLU A 41 15.34 -5.39 -25.35
CA GLU A 41 16.76 -5.56 -25.02
C GLU A 41 16.99 -6.62 -23.92
N ALA A 42 15.92 -7.26 -23.44
CA ALA A 42 16.02 -8.29 -22.41
C ALA A 42 16.69 -9.57 -22.93
N HIS A 43 17.36 -10.28 -22.04
CA HIS A 43 17.89 -11.61 -22.32
C HIS A 43 16.77 -12.57 -22.80
N ALA A 44 17.06 -13.44 -23.77
CA ALA A 44 16.08 -14.36 -24.36
C ALA A 44 15.38 -15.28 -23.33
N GLY A 45 16.05 -15.56 -22.21
CA GLY A 45 15.52 -16.34 -21.09
C GLY A 45 14.71 -15.55 -20.05
N SER A 46 14.53 -14.23 -20.22
CA SER A 46 13.79 -13.42 -19.27
C SER A 46 12.31 -13.81 -19.16
N PRO A 47 11.57 -14.11 -20.24
CA PRO A 47 10.17 -14.55 -20.15
C PRO A 47 10.00 -15.86 -19.36
N ILE A 48 10.91 -16.83 -19.51
CA ILE A 48 10.81 -18.09 -18.74
C ILE A 48 11.13 -17.86 -17.26
N THR A 49 12.07 -16.96 -16.95
CA THR A 49 12.35 -16.55 -15.57
C THR A 49 11.17 -15.80 -14.96
N TRP A 50 10.50 -14.92 -15.70
CA TRP A 50 9.27 -14.27 -15.26
C TRP A 50 8.21 -15.28 -14.80
N HIS A 51 7.99 -16.36 -15.54
CA HIS A 51 7.02 -17.38 -15.14
C HIS A 51 7.39 -18.12 -13.85
N ARG A 52 8.70 -18.27 -13.57
CA ARG A 52 9.19 -18.82 -12.30
C ARG A 52 8.88 -17.89 -11.14
N GLU A 53 9.19 -16.60 -11.29
CA GLU A 53 8.91 -15.59 -10.27
C GLU A 53 7.41 -15.42 -10.03
N LEU A 54 6.60 -15.50 -11.09
CA LEU A 54 5.14 -15.47 -10.98
C LEU A 54 4.60 -16.65 -10.16
N ALA A 55 5.19 -17.84 -10.28
CA ALA A 55 4.76 -19.00 -9.50
C ALA A 55 4.98 -18.78 -8.00
N GLU A 56 6.16 -18.28 -7.62
CA GLU A 56 6.50 -17.91 -6.23
C GLU A 56 5.60 -16.79 -5.70
N ALA A 57 5.37 -15.75 -6.51
CA ALA A 57 4.51 -14.63 -6.15
C ALA A 57 3.05 -15.06 -5.91
N LYS A 58 2.52 -15.99 -6.72
CA LYS A 58 1.17 -16.53 -6.51
C LYS A 58 1.04 -17.21 -5.15
N HIS A 59 2.09 -17.86 -4.65
CA HIS A 59 2.07 -18.45 -3.31
C HIS A 59 1.98 -17.35 -2.24
N ARG A 60 2.82 -16.30 -2.32
CA ARG A 60 2.75 -15.17 -1.38
C ARG A 60 1.40 -14.45 -1.39
N LEU A 61 0.86 -14.19 -2.59
CA LEU A 61 -0.47 -13.60 -2.76
C LEU A 61 -1.55 -14.44 -2.07
N HIS A 62 -1.50 -15.76 -2.23
CA HIS A 62 -2.43 -16.67 -1.57
C HIS A 62 -2.37 -16.56 -0.04
N GLU A 63 -1.17 -16.51 0.53
CA GLU A 63 -0.98 -16.39 1.98
C GLU A 63 -1.55 -15.06 2.51
N TRP A 64 -1.29 -13.95 1.84
CA TRP A 64 -1.83 -12.65 2.27
C TRP A 64 -3.36 -12.54 2.13
N VAL A 65 -3.92 -13.09 1.06
CA VAL A 65 -5.38 -13.17 0.91
C VAL A 65 -5.99 -14.03 2.03
N SER A 66 -5.35 -15.16 2.34
CA SER A 66 -5.78 -16.03 3.45
C SER A 66 -5.69 -15.32 4.81
N GLN A 67 -4.66 -14.49 5.02
CA GLN A 67 -4.47 -13.73 6.25
C GLN A 67 -5.47 -12.58 6.42
N SER A 68 -5.76 -11.85 5.35
CA SER A 68 -6.77 -10.77 5.37
C SER A 68 -8.19 -11.31 5.54
N GLY A 69 -8.48 -12.49 5.00
CA GLY A 69 -9.82 -13.08 5.04
C GLY A 69 -10.80 -12.45 4.05
N THR A 70 -10.30 -11.72 3.05
CA THR A 70 -11.13 -11.11 2.00
C THR A 70 -11.82 -12.18 1.14
N SER A 71 -13.11 -12.00 0.95
CA SER A 71 -14.00 -12.88 0.18
C SER A 71 -14.60 -12.15 -1.02
N LEU A 72 -15.54 -12.80 -1.73
CA LEU A 72 -16.15 -12.24 -2.92
C LEU A 72 -17.05 -11.05 -2.59
N THR A 73 -17.68 -11.10 -1.41
CA THR A 73 -18.74 -10.20 -0.97
C THR A 73 -18.31 -9.32 0.18
N GLU A 74 -17.18 -9.62 0.82
CA GLU A 74 -16.75 -8.95 2.05
C GLU A 74 -15.23 -8.80 2.08
N ASP A 75 -14.77 -7.68 2.61
CA ASP A 75 -13.36 -7.36 2.79
C ASP A 75 -13.03 -7.12 4.25
N ARG A 76 -11.81 -7.47 4.66
CA ARG A 76 -11.32 -7.26 6.02
C ARG A 76 -9.90 -6.71 5.96
N PRO A 77 -9.60 -5.62 6.68
CA PRO A 77 -8.24 -5.13 6.77
C PRO A 77 -7.30 -6.23 7.30
N THR A 78 -6.09 -6.28 6.75
CA THR A 78 -5.07 -7.23 7.21
C THR A 78 -4.76 -6.97 8.68
N PRO A 79 -4.93 -7.96 9.57
CA PRO A 79 -4.80 -7.75 11.00
C PRO A 79 -3.36 -7.39 11.35
N VAL A 80 -3.20 -6.32 12.15
CA VAL A 80 -1.90 -5.89 12.69
C VAL A 80 -1.93 -6.12 14.19
N THR A 81 -1.07 -7.01 14.68
CA THR A 81 -0.86 -7.18 16.11
C THR A 81 -0.12 -5.97 16.65
N LEU A 82 -0.73 -5.25 17.60
CA LEU A 82 -0.03 -4.21 18.35
C LEU A 82 0.83 -4.81 19.46
N TRP A 83 2.02 -4.27 19.66
CA TRP A 83 3.01 -4.79 20.60
C TRP A 83 2.99 -3.98 21.90
N PRO A 84 3.42 -4.56 23.05
CA PRO A 84 3.51 -3.82 24.29
C PRO A 84 4.35 -2.55 24.13
N GLY A 85 3.76 -1.40 24.49
CA GLY A 85 4.40 -0.08 24.35
C GLY A 85 4.01 0.69 23.09
N GLU A 86 3.32 0.07 22.13
CA GLU A 86 2.72 0.79 21.01
C GLU A 86 1.44 1.52 21.43
N ALA A 87 1.19 2.67 20.81
CA ALA A 87 -0.06 3.40 21.03
C ALA A 87 -1.26 2.54 20.61
N GLY A 88 -2.23 2.36 21.52
CA GLY A 88 -3.40 1.51 21.28
C GLY A 88 -3.22 0.04 21.71
N PHE A 89 -2.06 -0.35 22.25
CA PHE A 89 -1.87 -1.67 22.86
C PHE A 89 -2.89 -1.88 23.99
N GLY A 90 -3.69 -2.95 23.91
CA GLY A 90 -4.74 -3.28 24.87
C GLY A 90 -6.04 -2.49 24.74
N ALA A 91 -6.18 -1.62 23.73
CA ALA A 91 -7.42 -0.86 23.51
C ALA A 91 -8.49 -1.70 22.80
N GLU A 92 -9.74 -1.58 23.25
CA GLU A 92 -10.88 -2.37 22.75
C GLU A 92 -11.17 -2.20 21.25
N GLN A 93 -10.80 -1.05 20.70
CA GLN A 93 -11.02 -0.70 19.31
C GLN A 93 -10.07 -1.46 18.36
N THR A 94 -8.85 -1.80 18.81
CA THR A 94 -7.78 -2.38 17.99
C THR A 94 -8.18 -3.71 17.36
N TRP A 95 -8.97 -4.53 18.05
CA TRP A 95 -9.42 -5.84 17.55
C TRP A 95 -10.80 -5.84 16.89
N LYS A 96 -11.60 -4.77 17.09
CA LYS A 96 -12.97 -4.67 16.55
C LYS A 96 -12.98 -4.41 15.04
N ASP A 97 -12.04 -3.64 14.53
CA ASP A 97 -12.01 -3.25 13.12
C ASP A 97 -11.64 -4.41 12.19
N ALA A 98 -10.80 -5.35 12.65
CA ALA A 98 -10.51 -6.59 11.93
C ALA A 98 -11.68 -7.60 11.99
N ALA A 99 -12.54 -7.50 13.01
CA ALA A 99 -13.65 -8.41 13.24
C ALA A 99 -14.92 -8.05 12.43
N ASN A 100 -15.03 -6.82 11.93
CA ASN A 100 -16.22 -6.36 11.22
C ASN A 100 -15.96 -6.28 9.70
N PRO A 101 -16.35 -7.30 8.91
CA PRO A 101 -16.17 -7.28 7.46
C PRO A 101 -16.91 -6.11 6.81
N THR A 102 -16.27 -5.47 5.84
CA THR A 102 -16.88 -4.45 4.98
C THR A 102 -17.51 -5.11 3.76
N PRO A 103 -18.82 -4.96 3.52
CA PRO A 103 -19.45 -5.49 2.32
C PRO A 103 -18.90 -4.86 1.04
N ILE A 104 -18.69 -5.69 0.02
CA ILE A 104 -18.23 -5.30 -1.32
C ILE A 104 -19.45 -5.14 -2.22
N THR A 105 -19.88 -3.90 -2.45
CA THR A 105 -21.05 -3.58 -3.29
C THR A 105 -20.67 -3.25 -4.73
N ASP A 106 -19.72 -2.33 -4.91
CA ASP A 106 -19.14 -1.98 -6.20
C ASP A 106 -17.63 -1.77 -6.05
N ARG A 107 -16.85 -2.80 -6.43
CA ARG A 107 -15.40 -2.76 -6.35
C ARG A 107 -14.77 -1.68 -7.23
N ASN A 108 -15.42 -1.28 -8.32
CA ASN A 108 -14.86 -0.31 -9.26
C ASN A 108 -15.04 1.11 -8.73
N ALA A 109 -16.24 1.42 -8.20
CA ALA A 109 -16.47 2.66 -7.48
C ALA A 109 -15.54 2.78 -6.26
N ASP A 110 -15.33 1.69 -5.52
CA ASP A 110 -14.40 1.66 -4.39
C ASP A 110 -12.96 1.99 -4.81
N PHE A 111 -12.46 1.35 -5.88
CA PHE A 111 -11.13 1.63 -6.42
C PHE A 111 -10.98 3.09 -6.85
N GLN A 112 -11.99 3.66 -7.51
CA GLN A 112 -11.98 5.05 -7.95
C GLN A 112 -11.92 6.02 -6.77
N ALA A 113 -12.72 5.79 -5.73
CA ALA A 113 -12.69 6.58 -4.51
C ALA A 113 -11.33 6.49 -3.81
N TRP A 114 -10.82 5.27 -3.62
CA TRP A 114 -9.50 5.03 -3.02
C TRP A 114 -8.38 5.74 -3.77
N MET A 115 -8.40 5.70 -5.11
CA MET A 115 -7.43 6.41 -5.95
C MET A 115 -7.55 7.93 -5.83
N ALA A 116 -8.77 8.47 -5.78
CA ALA A 116 -9.00 9.91 -5.61
C ALA A 116 -8.42 10.40 -4.27
N ASP A 117 -8.67 9.65 -3.19
CA ASP A 117 -8.14 9.94 -1.86
C ASP A 117 -6.62 9.87 -1.83
N ASP A 118 -6.01 8.85 -2.46
CA ASP A 118 -4.55 8.71 -2.54
C ASP A 118 -3.90 9.88 -3.30
N VAL A 119 -4.48 10.29 -4.43
CA VAL A 119 -3.99 11.44 -5.20
C VAL A 119 -4.16 12.74 -4.41
N ALA A 120 -5.30 12.95 -3.76
CA ALA A 120 -5.53 14.14 -2.93
C ALA A 120 -4.52 14.22 -1.78
N ARG A 121 -4.25 13.09 -1.11
CA ARG A 121 -3.25 12.97 -0.05
C ARG A 121 -1.85 13.32 -0.55
N ARG A 122 -1.42 12.79 -1.70
CA ARG A 122 -0.09 13.09 -2.27
C ARG A 122 0.04 14.57 -2.66
N ARG A 123 -1.00 15.15 -3.27
CA ARG A 123 -1.04 16.59 -3.59
C ARG A 123 -0.94 17.47 -2.34
N ALA A 124 -1.59 17.08 -1.25
CA ALA A 124 -1.49 17.82 0.01
C ALA A 124 -0.07 17.78 0.58
N VAL A 125 0.61 16.63 0.51
CA VAL A 125 2.03 16.51 0.91
C VAL A 125 2.93 17.36 0.03
N GLU A 126 2.76 17.32 -1.29
CA GLU A 126 3.53 18.14 -2.24
C GLU A 126 3.30 19.64 -2.03
N ALA A 127 2.06 20.05 -1.80
CA ALA A 127 1.71 21.44 -1.50
C ALA A 127 2.35 21.90 -0.19
N ARG A 128 2.36 21.05 0.84
CA ARG A 128 3.03 21.35 2.12
C ARG A 128 4.55 21.49 1.93
N ALA A 129 5.18 20.53 1.26
CA ALA A 129 6.61 20.58 0.96
C ALA A 129 6.98 21.83 0.14
N SER A 130 6.16 22.17 -0.86
CA SER A 130 6.35 23.36 -1.70
C SER A 130 6.20 24.65 -0.90
N ALA A 131 5.26 24.70 0.05
CA ALA A 131 5.09 25.85 0.96
C ALA A 131 6.28 25.99 1.91
N ASP A 132 6.76 24.88 2.49
CA ASP A 132 7.92 24.86 3.39
C ASP A 132 9.21 25.32 2.65
N LEU A 133 9.38 24.95 1.38
CA LEU A 133 10.50 25.41 0.54
C LEU A 133 10.40 26.90 0.14
N ARG A 134 9.19 27.44 0.04
CA ARG A 134 8.95 28.86 -0.30
C ARG A 134 8.96 29.79 0.92
N ALA A 135 8.86 29.24 2.13
CA ALA A 135 8.94 30.02 3.35
C ALA A 135 10.36 30.64 3.48
N PRO A 136 10.49 31.96 3.71
CA PRO A 136 11.80 32.57 3.92
C PRO A 136 12.54 31.93 5.10
N MET A 137 13.85 31.73 4.98
CA MET A 137 14.79 31.25 6.03
C MET A 137 14.92 32.23 7.23
N LEU A 138 13.87 32.97 7.59
CA LEU A 138 13.91 34.02 8.62
C LEU A 138 13.57 33.53 10.04
N GLY A 139 13.33 32.23 10.25
CA GLY A 139 12.96 31.69 11.56
C GLY A 139 13.99 30.81 12.27
N ARG A 140 15.03 30.29 11.60
CA ARG A 140 15.92 29.28 12.21
C ARG A 140 17.12 29.86 12.97
N HIS A 141 17.26 31.19 13.02
CA HIS A 141 18.43 31.87 13.62
C HIS A 141 18.11 32.82 14.80
N MET A 142 16.88 32.84 15.33
CA MET A 142 16.46 33.77 16.39
C MET A 142 16.05 33.10 17.72
N LEU A 143 16.67 31.97 18.09
CA LEU A 143 16.46 31.38 19.44
C LEU A 143 17.74 31.15 20.24
N HIS A 144 18.89 31.70 19.83
CA HIS A 144 20.15 31.45 20.56
C HIS A 144 21.02 32.68 20.89
N ARG A 145 20.51 33.93 20.73
CA ARG A 145 21.34 35.13 20.96
C ARG A 145 20.92 36.12 22.05
N ASP A 146 19.88 35.82 22.83
CA ASP A 146 19.52 36.65 24.00
C ASP A 146 19.56 35.84 25.31
N ALA A 147 20.76 35.42 25.70
CA ALA A 147 21.06 35.00 27.06
C ALA A 147 22.51 35.38 27.37
N GLY A 148 22.77 36.66 27.61
CA GLY A 148 24.11 37.12 27.98
C GLY A 148 24.33 38.62 27.96
N ARG A 149 23.47 39.41 28.62
CA ARG A 149 23.86 40.72 29.18
C ARG A 149 22.84 41.26 30.19
N ALA A 150 23.07 41.00 31.47
CA ALA A 150 22.69 41.81 32.62
C ALA A 150 23.39 41.16 33.84
N GLU A 151 24.52 41.73 34.23
CA GLU A 151 24.80 42.29 35.58
C GLU A 151 25.37 41.26 36.56
#